data_AF-A0A5D3E787-F1
#
_entry.id   AF-A0A5D3E787-F1
#
_cell.length_a   1.000
_cell.length_b   1.000
_cell.length_c   1.000
_cell.angle_alpha   90.00
_cell.angle_beta   90.00
_cell.angle_gamma   90.00
#
_symmetry.space_group_name_H-M   'P 1'
#
loop_
_entity.id
_entity.type
_entity.pdbx_description
1 polymer ?
#
loop_
_entity_poly.entity_id
_entity_poly.type
_entity_poly.pdbx_seq_one_letter_code
_entity_poly.pdbx_strand_id
1 'polypeptide(L)'
;MYPPNKNDGTNPIKRLKLDGEANSSMESFLNLLQEELDKFNQFFEAKEEFYVIKWRLLQEKVANVGDSNEMLMKVGRDIVDFHGEMVLLENYSALNYTGLVKILKKYDRRSGELIRVPFIKKVLHQPFYSTDVLDKLLKECEVMLDLLFFKKDMSTAAAAINEEESATKGKEKVLNIPEDLAEIEYMESMYMKLTLSALNALNEIRGGSSTIDVFSWL
;
A
#
# COMPACT_ATOMS: atom_id res chain seq x y z
N MET A 1 39.55 52.46 44.11
CA MET A 1 40.96 52.02 44.15
C MET A 1 40.98 50.57 43.64
N TYR A 2 41.45 50.37 42.39
CA TYR A 2 41.72 49.15 41.57
C TYR A 2 40.64 48.07 41.31
N PRO A 3 40.60 47.43 40.10
CA PRO A 3 40.88 47.91 38.73
C PRO A 3 39.73 47.62 37.71
N PRO A 4 39.83 48.14 36.46
CA PRO A 4 38.88 47.86 35.38
C PRO A 4 39.25 46.58 34.61
N ASN A 5 38.27 45.73 34.29
CA ASN A 5 38.46 44.59 33.40
C ASN A 5 38.14 45.00 31.95
N LYS A 6 39.17 45.03 31.11
CA LYS A 6 39.07 45.13 29.66
C LYS A 6 38.86 43.72 29.11
N ASN A 7 37.71 43.45 28.52
CA ASN A 7 37.63 42.47 27.44
C ASN A 7 37.14 43.18 26.19
N ASP A 8 38.12 43.52 25.37
CA ASP A 8 38.00 43.74 23.94
C ASP A 8 37.51 42.42 23.30
N GLY A 9 36.54 42.56 22.41
CA GLY A 9 35.77 41.47 21.83
C GLY A 9 34.94 42.03 20.69
N THR A 10 35.65 42.42 19.65
CA THR A 10 35.17 42.75 18.31
C THR A 10 33.92 41.97 17.87
N ASN A 11 32.86 42.70 17.54
CA ASN A 11 31.75 42.30 16.65
C ASN A 11 32.29 42.07 15.22
N PRO A 12 31.53 41.53 14.23
CA PRO A 12 30.31 40.71 14.25
C PRO A 12 30.38 39.51 13.24
N ILE A 13 29.58 38.46 13.40
CA ILE A 13 29.21 37.60 12.25
C ILE A 13 27.70 37.57 12.12
N LYS A 14 27.16 38.66 11.56
CA LYS A 14 25.95 38.56 10.74
C LYS A 14 26.35 37.71 9.53
N ARG A 15 25.93 36.44 9.50
CA ARG A 15 25.88 35.70 8.24
C ARG A 15 24.90 36.45 7.35
N LEU A 16 25.41 37.30 6.45
CA LEU A 16 24.68 37.61 5.23
C LEU A 16 24.52 36.28 4.52
N LYS A 17 23.30 35.75 4.52
CA LYS A 17 22.93 34.73 3.54
C LYS A 17 23.11 35.39 2.17
N LEU A 18 23.92 34.75 1.33
CA LEU A 18 23.86 34.96 -0.11
C LEU A 18 22.53 34.35 -0.56
N ASP A 19 21.47 35.15 -0.48
CA ASP A 19 20.09 34.73 -0.77
C ASP A 19 19.94 34.16 -2.20
N GLY A 20 20.87 34.47 -3.11
CA GLY A 20 20.87 33.96 -4.49
C GLY A 20 21.28 32.49 -4.65
N GLU A 21 22.23 31.98 -3.85
CA GLU A 21 22.66 30.56 -3.94
C GLU A 21 21.70 29.62 -3.20
N ALA A 22 21.14 30.08 -2.07
CA ALA A 22 20.18 29.30 -1.29
C ALA A 22 18.86 29.10 -2.06
N ASN A 23 18.33 30.15 -2.69
CA ASN A 23 17.10 30.07 -3.47
C ASN A 23 17.26 29.14 -4.70
N SER A 24 18.41 29.18 -5.37
CA SER A 24 18.71 28.28 -6.49
C SER A 24 18.79 26.81 -6.05
N SER A 25 19.40 26.54 -4.89
CA SER A 25 19.47 25.19 -4.31
C SER A 25 18.12 24.66 -3.85
N MET A 26 17.28 25.52 -3.25
CA MET A 26 15.89 25.19 -2.89
C MET A 26 15.05 24.86 -4.12
N GLU A 27 15.11 25.70 -5.15
CA GLU A 27 14.37 25.49 -6.39
C GLU A 27 14.81 24.20 -7.09
N SER A 28 16.12 23.92 -7.14
CA SER A 28 16.67 22.66 -7.64
C SER A 28 16.11 21.44 -6.90
N PHE A 29 16.08 21.48 -5.55
CA PHE A 29 15.51 20.39 -4.75
C PHE A 29 14.00 20.21 -4.99
N LEU A 30 13.24 21.30 -5.08
CA LEU A 30 11.80 21.25 -5.36
C LEU A 30 11.50 20.71 -6.75
N ASN A 31 12.32 21.03 -7.75
CA ASN A 31 12.18 20.50 -9.10
C ASN A 31 12.40 18.98 -9.12
N LEU A 32 13.44 18.49 -8.44
CA LEU A 32 13.67 17.04 -8.31
C LEU A 32 12.51 16.34 -7.59
N LEU A 33 11.97 16.94 -6.53
CA LEU A 33 10.79 16.38 -5.86
C LEU A 33 9.55 16.39 -6.76
N GLN A 34 9.41 17.40 -7.63
CA GLN A 34 8.32 17.46 -8.57
C GLN A 34 8.42 16.35 -9.62
N GLU A 35 9.62 16.10 -10.16
CA GLU A 35 9.85 15.00 -11.09
C GLU A 35 9.51 13.63 -10.49
N GLU A 36 9.86 13.40 -9.21
CA GLU A 36 9.48 12.17 -8.51
C GLU A 36 7.96 12.08 -8.30
N LEU A 37 7.31 13.20 -7.96
CA LEU A 37 5.86 13.27 -7.80
C LEU A 37 5.13 12.93 -9.11
N ASP A 38 5.61 13.44 -10.24
CA ASP A 38 5.04 13.17 -11.55
C ASP A 38 5.18 11.69 -11.93
N LYS A 39 6.33 11.06 -11.60
CA LYS A 39 6.51 9.62 -11.75
C LYS A 39 5.53 8.82 -10.90
N PHE A 40 5.30 9.22 -9.65
CA PHE A 40 4.35 8.55 -8.77
C PHE A 40 2.93 8.61 -9.32
N ASN A 41 2.50 9.80 -9.75
CA ASN A 41 1.18 10.01 -10.34
C ASN A 41 1.01 9.18 -11.61
N GLN A 42 1.97 9.25 -12.53
CA GLN A 42 1.89 8.51 -13.79
C GLN A 42 1.77 7.00 -13.57
N PHE A 43 2.55 6.44 -12.64
CA PHE A 43 2.46 5.02 -12.32
C PHE A 43 1.12 4.66 -11.68
N PHE A 44 0.66 5.46 -10.72
CA PHE A 44 -0.56 5.18 -9.99
C PHE A 44 -1.80 5.28 -10.89
N GLU A 45 -1.94 6.36 -11.65
CA GLU A 45 -3.07 6.56 -12.57
C GLU A 45 -3.14 5.43 -13.61
N ALA A 46 -2.02 5.07 -14.23
CA ALA A 46 -1.99 3.97 -15.20
C ALA A 46 -2.42 2.63 -14.58
N LYS A 47 -2.08 2.38 -13.32
CA LYS A 47 -2.50 1.16 -12.60
C LYS A 47 -3.97 1.21 -12.19
N GLU A 48 -4.44 2.34 -11.70
CA GLU A 48 -5.83 2.54 -11.33
C GLU A 48 -6.77 2.36 -12.54
N GLU A 49 -6.44 2.97 -13.69
CA GLU A 49 -7.19 2.78 -14.94
C GLU A 49 -7.24 1.30 -15.35
N PHE A 50 -6.09 0.62 -15.30
CA PHE A 50 -6.01 -0.80 -15.60
C PHE A 50 -6.88 -1.63 -14.65
N TYR A 51 -6.93 -1.29 -13.36
CA TYR A 51 -7.75 -1.98 -12.37
C TYR A 51 -9.24 -1.76 -12.58
N VAL A 52 -9.67 -0.55 -12.94
CA VAL A 52 -11.08 -0.28 -13.29
C VAL A 52 -11.52 -1.17 -14.46
N ILE A 53 -10.69 -1.33 -15.49
CA ILE A 53 -11.00 -2.18 -16.65
C ILE A 53 -10.98 -3.66 -16.26
N LYS A 54 -9.92 -4.11 -15.57
CA LYS A 54 -9.77 -5.50 -15.12
C LYS A 54 -10.94 -5.94 -14.24
N TRP A 55 -11.41 -5.07 -13.35
CA TRP A 55 -12.57 -5.36 -12.50
C TRP A 55 -13.84 -5.63 -13.31
N ARG A 56 -14.14 -4.79 -14.32
CA ARG A 56 -15.30 -5.03 -15.19
C ARG A 56 -15.22 -6.37 -15.91
N LEU A 57 -14.04 -6.73 -16.42
CA LEU A 57 -13.83 -8.02 -17.10
C LEU A 57 -14.02 -9.20 -16.14
N LEU A 58 -13.61 -9.07 -14.87
CA LEU A 58 -13.84 -10.09 -13.84
C LEU A 58 -15.33 -10.23 -13.51
N GLN A 59 -16.07 -9.11 -13.40
CA GLN A 59 -17.51 -9.14 -13.20
C GLN A 59 -18.25 -9.85 -14.35
N GLU A 60 -17.85 -9.58 -15.60
CA GLU A 60 -18.39 -10.28 -16.78
C GLU A 60 -18.08 -11.78 -16.75
N LYS A 61 -16.86 -12.17 -16.36
CA LYS A 61 -16.52 -13.60 -16.18
C LYS A 61 -17.42 -14.25 -15.13
N VAL A 62 -17.63 -13.62 -13.98
CA VAL A 62 -18.52 -14.14 -12.93
C VAL A 62 -19.94 -14.36 -13.47
N ALA A 63 -20.47 -13.39 -14.23
CA ALA A 63 -21.82 -13.49 -14.79
C ALA A 63 -21.97 -14.65 -15.81
N ASN A 64 -20.89 -15.01 -16.51
CA ASN A 64 -20.90 -16.02 -17.56
C ASN A 64 -20.54 -17.44 -17.10
N VAL A 65 -20.06 -17.61 -15.86
CA VAL A 65 -19.52 -18.90 -15.37
C VAL A 65 -20.58 -19.99 -15.13
N GLY A 66 -21.86 -19.65 -15.08
CA GLY A 66 -22.93 -20.60 -14.76
C GLY A 66 -22.74 -21.24 -13.37
N ASP A 67 -23.32 -22.42 -13.14
CA ASP A 67 -23.24 -23.13 -11.83
C ASP A 67 -22.07 -24.12 -11.75
N SER A 68 -21.06 -24.01 -12.64
CA SER A 68 -19.89 -24.88 -12.60
C SER A 68 -18.97 -24.50 -11.43
N ASN A 69 -18.95 -25.34 -10.39
CA ASN A 69 -18.14 -25.13 -9.19
C ASN A 69 -16.64 -24.97 -9.49
N GLU A 70 -16.10 -25.69 -10.47
CA GLU A 70 -14.69 -25.57 -10.87
C GLU A 70 -14.38 -24.19 -11.46
N MET A 71 -15.23 -23.71 -12.36
CA MET A 71 -15.07 -22.40 -12.99
C MET A 71 -15.31 -21.27 -11.98
N LEU A 72 -16.23 -21.46 -11.04
CA LEU A 72 -16.48 -20.53 -9.93
C LEU A 72 -15.23 -20.38 -9.05
N MET A 73 -14.58 -21.50 -8.70
CA MET A 73 -13.33 -21.47 -7.94
C MET A 73 -12.20 -20.77 -8.69
N LYS A 74 -12.10 -20.97 -10.01
CA LYS A 74 -11.10 -20.30 -10.84
C LYS A 74 -11.30 -18.79 -10.84
N VAL A 75 -12.53 -18.32 -11.05
CA VAL A 75 -12.83 -16.88 -11.04
C VAL A 75 -12.68 -16.28 -9.63
N GLY A 76 -13.01 -17.04 -8.58
CA GLY A 76 -12.73 -16.63 -7.21
C GLY A 76 -11.24 -16.37 -6.97
N ARG A 77 -10.36 -17.25 -7.46
CA ARG A 77 -8.90 -17.04 -7.39
C ARG A 77 -8.45 -15.79 -8.16
N ASP A 78 -8.95 -15.60 -9.38
CA ASP A 78 -8.64 -14.41 -10.19
C ASP A 78 -9.02 -13.11 -9.43
N ILE A 79 -10.12 -13.11 -8.68
CA ILE A 79 -10.58 -11.96 -7.89
C ILE A 79 -9.70 -11.75 -6.64
N VAL A 80 -9.32 -12.81 -5.93
CA VAL A 80 -8.39 -12.73 -4.78
C VAL A 80 -7.04 -12.16 -5.20
N ASP A 81 -6.47 -12.66 -6.30
CA ASP A 81 -5.20 -12.14 -6.84
C ASP A 81 -5.32 -10.66 -7.21
N PHE A 82 -6.43 -10.29 -7.85
CA PHE A 82 -6.71 -8.90 -8.21
C PHE A 82 -6.86 -7.99 -6.97
N HIS A 83 -7.52 -8.45 -5.92
CA HIS A 83 -7.59 -7.75 -4.64
C HIS A 83 -6.18 -7.54 -4.05
N GLY A 84 -5.33 -8.57 -4.07
CA GLY A 84 -3.94 -8.47 -3.63
C GLY A 84 -3.13 -7.43 -4.42
N GLU A 85 -3.30 -7.38 -5.74
CA GLU A 85 -2.68 -6.35 -6.59
C GLU A 85 -3.09 -4.92 -6.17
N MET A 86 -4.37 -4.71 -5.85
CA MET A 86 -4.89 -3.41 -5.41
C MET A 86 -4.31 -3.00 -4.04
N VAL A 87 -4.24 -3.92 -3.08
CA VAL A 87 -3.60 -3.67 -1.77
C VAL A 87 -2.12 -3.28 -1.94
N LEU A 88 -1.42 -3.87 -2.90
CA LEU A 88 -0.03 -3.48 -3.20
C LEU A 88 0.06 -2.05 -3.74
N LEU A 89 -0.93 -1.58 -4.49
CA LEU A 89 -0.98 -0.20 -4.98
C LEU A 89 -1.31 0.81 -3.85
N GLU A 90 -2.18 0.46 -2.90
CA GLU A 90 -2.38 1.27 -1.67
C GLU A 90 -1.07 1.40 -0.89
N ASN A 91 -0.34 0.29 -0.72
CA ASN A 91 0.94 0.29 -0.04
C ASN A 91 1.99 1.13 -0.79
N TYR A 92 1.98 1.10 -2.12
CA TYR A 92 2.81 1.99 -2.94
C TYR A 92 2.53 3.45 -2.61
N SER A 93 1.26 3.87 -2.57
CA SER A 93 0.88 5.24 -2.19
C SER A 93 1.41 5.62 -0.80
N ALA A 94 1.14 4.80 0.21
CA ALA A 94 1.52 5.04 1.59
C ALA A 94 3.04 5.15 1.80
N LEU A 95 3.82 4.27 1.15
CA LEU A 95 5.27 4.28 1.23
C LEU A 95 5.88 5.52 0.56
N ASN A 96 5.40 5.88 -0.64
CA ASN A 96 5.90 7.06 -1.35
C ASN A 96 5.55 8.36 -0.60
N TYR A 97 4.34 8.47 -0.05
CA TYR A 97 3.98 9.60 0.81
C TYR A 97 4.90 9.69 2.04
N THR A 98 5.16 8.56 2.70
CA THR A 98 6.07 8.51 3.85
C THR A 98 7.50 8.92 3.45
N GLY A 99 7.97 8.50 2.28
CA GLY A 99 9.25 8.91 1.70
C GLY A 99 9.34 10.42 1.52
N LEU A 100 8.31 11.03 0.91
CA LEU A 100 8.20 12.49 0.73
C LEU A 100 8.24 13.24 2.06
N VAL A 101 7.45 12.82 3.04
CA VAL A 101 7.44 13.44 4.38
C VAL A 101 8.84 13.37 5.03
N LYS A 102 9.52 12.23 4.91
CA LYS A 102 10.85 12.02 5.50
C LYS A 102 11.92 12.88 4.82
N ILE A 103 11.93 12.96 3.48
CA ILE A 103 12.93 13.75 2.76
C ILE A 103 12.72 15.25 2.97
N LEU A 104 11.45 15.71 2.97
CA LEU A 104 11.11 17.10 3.29
C LEU A 104 11.51 17.47 4.72
N LYS A 105 11.23 16.61 5.71
CA LYS A 105 11.68 16.82 7.11
C LYS A 105 13.20 16.89 7.20
N LYS A 106 13.92 16.08 6.42
CA LYS A 106 15.39 16.09 6.39
C LYS A 106 15.92 17.38 5.76
N TYR A 107 15.29 17.87 4.69
CA TYR A 107 15.63 19.14 4.06
C TYR A 107 15.45 20.30 5.04
N ASP A 108 14.23 20.46 5.62
CA ASP A 108 13.92 21.51 6.59
C ASP A 108 14.95 21.55 7.73
N ARG A 109 15.33 20.38 8.28
CA ARG A 109 16.32 20.28 9.36
C ARG A 109 17.72 20.76 8.96
N ARG A 110 18.12 20.59 7.70
CA ARG A 110 19.46 20.94 7.20
C ARG A 110 19.57 22.36 6.68
N SER A 111 18.56 22.84 5.94
CA SER A 111 18.55 24.19 5.37
C SER A 111 18.01 25.24 6.34
N GLY A 112 17.20 24.83 7.31
CA GLY A 112 16.42 25.74 8.16
C GLY A 112 15.23 26.38 7.44
N GLU A 113 14.93 25.94 6.22
CA GLU A 113 13.78 26.39 5.45
C GLU A 113 12.54 25.57 5.84
N LEU A 114 11.34 26.14 5.75
CA LEU A 114 10.09 25.52 6.21
C LEU A 114 9.21 25.09 5.03
N ILE A 115 9.78 24.29 4.13
CA ILE A 115 9.16 23.96 2.83
C ILE A 115 8.21 22.76 2.90
N ARG A 116 8.36 21.92 3.94
CA ARG A 116 7.54 20.71 4.12
C ARG A 116 6.05 21.00 4.15
N VAL A 117 5.60 21.99 4.92
CA VAL A 117 4.17 22.27 5.10
C VAL A 117 3.49 22.64 3.78
N PRO A 118 3.97 23.63 3.00
CA PRO A 118 3.35 23.95 1.72
C PRO A 118 3.46 22.80 0.70
N PHE A 119 4.56 22.05 0.68
CA PHE A 119 4.72 20.92 -0.25
C PHE A 119 3.74 19.78 0.08
N ILE A 120 3.58 19.40 1.35
CA ILE A 120 2.64 18.35 1.75
C ILE A 120 1.19 18.73 1.40
N LYS A 121 0.79 19.99 1.59
CA LYS A 121 -0.55 20.45 1.17
C LYS A 121 -0.79 20.20 -0.33
N LYS A 122 0.23 20.39 -1.18
CA LYS A 122 0.16 20.06 -2.60
C LYS A 122 0.00 18.55 -2.81
N VAL A 123 0.80 17.74 -2.11
CA VAL A 123 0.81 16.27 -2.21
C VAL A 123 -0.55 15.64 -1.87
N LEU A 124 -1.28 16.18 -0.89
CA LEU A 124 -2.59 15.65 -0.48
C LEU A 124 -3.67 15.70 -1.58
N HIS A 125 -3.43 16.42 -2.66
CA HIS A 125 -4.35 16.54 -3.80
C HIS A 125 -3.78 15.88 -5.06
N GLN A 126 -2.74 15.05 -4.94
CA GLN A 126 -2.10 14.40 -6.06
C GLN A 126 -2.73 13.02 -6.31
N PRO A 127 -2.84 12.60 -7.58
CA PRO A 127 -3.41 11.31 -7.96
C PRO A 127 -2.86 10.13 -7.17
N PHE A 128 -1.54 10.02 -7.00
CA PHE A 128 -0.96 8.87 -6.29
C PHE A 128 -1.36 8.78 -4.80
N TYR A 129 -1.87 9.86 -4.20
CA TYR A 129 -2.31 9.91 -2.81
C TYR A 129 -3.81 9.64 -2.65
N SER A 130 -4.61 9.91 -3.69
CA SER A 130 -6.06 9.77 -3.67
C SER A 130 -6.47 8.33 -4.00
N THR A 131 -6.74 7.51 -2.98
CA THR A 131 -7.08 6.08 -3.17
C THR A 131 -8.58 5.77 -3.25
N ASP A 132 -9.46 6.78 -3.31
CA ASP A 132 -10.91 6.58 -3.20
C ASP A 132 -11.51 5.56 -4.19
N VAL A 133 -10.99 5.53 -5.43
CA VAL A 133 -11.42 4.56 -6.44
C VAL A 133 -10.96 3.15 -6.06
N LEU A 134 -9.73 3.03 -5.58
CA LEU A 134 -9.13 1.77 -5.13
C LEU A 134 -9.89 1.19 -3.93
N ASP A 135 -10.14 2.01 -2.91
CA ASP A 135 -10.94 1.66 -1.73
C ASP A 135 -12.34 1.12 -2.12
N LYS A 136 -12.94 1.72 -3.15
CA LYS A 136 -14.23 1.27 -3.67
C LYS A 136 -14.12 -0.08 -4.38
N LEU A 137 -13.14 -0.25 -5.25
CA LEU A 137 -12.91 -1.51 -5.96
C LEU A 137 -12.60 -2.67 -5.00
N LEU A 138 -11.81 -2.41 -3.95
CA LEU A 138 -11.50 -3.39 -2.90
C LEU A 138 -12.77 -3.88 -2.21
N LYS A 139 -13.64 -2.97 -1.75
CA LYS A 139 -14.93 -3.31 -1.14
C LYS A 139 -15.83 -4.09 -2.09
N GLU A 140 -15.85 -3.73 -3.36
CA GLU A 140 -16.62 -4.47 -4.37
C GLU A 140 -16.08 -5.89 -4.59
N CYS A 141 -14.76 -6.08 -4.53
CA CYS A 141 -14.13 -7.41 -4.58
C CYS A 141 -14.49 -8.26 -3.36
N GLU A 142 -14.41 -7.69 -2.15
CA GLU A 142 -14.80 -8.37 -0.90
C GLU A 142 -16.25 -8.87 -0.96
N VAL A 143 -17.19 -7.99 -1.34
CA VAL A 143 -18.60 -8.35 -1.48
C VAL A 143 -18.82 -9.44 -2.53
N MET A 144 -18.10 -9.38 -3.66
CA MET A 144 -18.21 -10.40 -4.70
C MET A 144 -17.68 -11.76 -4.22
N LEU A 145 -16.55 -11.78 -3.50
CA LEU A 145 -15.98 -13.01 -2.94
C LEU A 145 -16.92 -13.63 -1.91
N ASP A 146 -17.50 -12.84 -1.01
CA ASP A 146 -18.49 -13.32 -0.04
C ASP A 146 -19.68 -14.00 -0.72
N LEU A 147 -20.19 -13.41 -1.82
CA LEU A 147 -21.29 -13.99 -2.60
C LEU A 147 -20.89 -15.30 -3.29
N LEU A 148 -19.66 -15.40 -3.81
CA LEU A 148 -19.15 -16.60 -4.46
C LEU A 148 -18.98 -17.74 -3.46
N PHE A 149 -18.43 -17.46 -2.28
CA PHE A 149 -18.26 -18.46 -1.23
C PHE A 149 -19.60 -18.91 -0.63
N PHE A 150 -20.54 -17.98 -0.43
CA PHE A 150 -21.89 -18.34 0.02
C PHE A 150 -22.61 -19.28 -0.96
N LYS A 151 -22.51 -19.01 -2.28
CA LYS A 151 -23.09 -19.90 -3.31
C LYS A 151 -22.49 -21.29 -3.30
N LYS A 152 -21.17 -21.40 -3.07
CA LYS A 152 -20.47 -22.68 -2.96
C LYS A 152 -21.03 -23.50 -1.79
N ASP A 153 -21.18 -22.90 -0.61
CA ASP A 153 -21.66 -23.59 0.59
C ASP A 153 -23.11 -24.10 0.44
N MET A 154 -23.96 -23.33 -0.26
CA MET A 154 -25.32 -23.76 -0.58
C MET A 154 -25.35 -24.91 -1.59
N SER A 155 -24.47 -24.89 -2.60
CA SER A 155 -24.37 -25.95 -3.61
C SER A 155 -23.82 -27.25 -3.04
N THR A 156 -22.87 -27.20 -2.10
CA THR A 156 -22.33 -28.39 -1.43
C THR A 156 -23.33 -28.97 -0.43
N ALA A 157 -24.07 -28.14 0.30
CA ALA A 157 -25.14 -28.58 1.20
C ALA A 157 -26.30 -29.25 0.43
N ALA A 158 -26.71 -28.69 -0.71
CA ALA A 158 -27.75 -29.29 -1.56
C ALA A 158 -27.31 -30.63 -2.19
N ALA A 159 -26.03 -30.77 -2.55
CA ALA A 159 -25.49 -32.04 -3.03
C ALA A 159 -25.47 -33.12 -1.93
N ALA A 160 -25.13 -32.76 -0.70
CA ALA A 160 -25.11 -33.69 0.44
C ALA A 160 -26.52 -34.20 0.82
N ILE A 161 -27.55 -33.37 0.69
CA ILE A 161 -28.95 -33.78 0.99
C ILE A 161 -29.49 -34.76 -0.06
N ASN A 162 -29.02 -34.70 -1.30
CA ASN A 162 -29.46 -35.61 -2.37
C ASN A 162 -28.78 -37.00 -2.33
N GLU A 163 -27.72 -37.18 -1.53
CA GLU A 163 -27.02 -38.46 -1.38
C GLU A 163 -27.53 -39.32 -0.21
N GLU A 164 -28.35 -38.79 0.70
CA GLU A 164 -28.83 -39.54 1.88
C GLU A 164 -30.07 -40.42 1.64
N GLU A 165 -30.68 -40.43 0.44
CA GLU A 165 -31.82 -41.32 0.13
C GLU A 165 -31.42 -42.70 -0.47
N SER A 166 -30.13 -43.03 -0.62
CA SER A 166 -29.73 -44.34 -1.13
C SER A 166 -28.59 -45.00 -0.33
N ALA A 167 -29.03 -45.87 0.58
CA ALA A 167 -28.37 -47.10 0.99
C ALA A 167 -27.28 -47.05 2.09
N THR A 168 -27.61 -47.77 3.15
CA THR A 168 -26.77 -48.33 4.21
C THR A 168 -25.47 -49.03 3.77
N LYS A 169 -24.51 -49.01 4.71
CA LYS A 169 -23.29 -49.83 4.91
C LYS A 169 -21.96 -49.26 4.42
N GLY A 170 -21.07 -49.08 5.38
CA GLY A 170 -19.79 -48.42 5.24
C GLY A 170 -18.69 -49.19 4.52
N LYS A 171 -17.65 -48.42 4.20
CA LYS A 171 -16.22 -48.73 4.32
C LYS A 171 -15.45 -47.44 4.04
N GLU A 172 -14.46 -47.17 4.88
CA GLU A 172 -13.50 -46.07 4.76
C GLU A 172 -13.03 -45.91 3.31
N LYS A 173 -13.23 -44.72 2.76
CA LYS A 173 -12.65 -44.32 1.48
C LYS A 173 -11.63 -43.24 1.78
N VAL A 174 -10.38 -43.67 1.88
CA VAL A 174 -9.20 -42.79 1.96
C VAL A 174 -9.26 -41.83 0.77
N LEU A 175 -9.37 -40.53 1.09
CA LEU A 175 -9.35 -39.43 0.14
C LEU A 175 -7.94 -39.33 -0.45
N ASN A 176 -7.75 -39.84 -1.67
CA ASN A 176 -6.62 -39.43 -2.48
C ASN A 176 -6.84 -37.97 -2.88
N ILE A 177 -6.17 -37.09 -2.15
CA ILE A 177 -6.01 -35.67 -2.44
C ILE A 177 -5.13 -35.54 -3.69
N PRO A 178 -5.63 -35.07 -4.85
CA PRO A 178 -4.79 -34.84 -6.02
C PRO A 178 -4.06 -33.50 -5.89
N GLU A 179 -2.85 -33.46 -6.42
CA GLU A 179 -1.84 -32.38 -6.58
C GLU A 179 -2.28 -30.89 -6.52
N ASP A 180 -3.53 -30.55 -6.80
CA ASP A 180 -4.04 -29.16 -6.90
C ASP A 180 -4.07 -28.40 -5.56
N LEU A 181 -4.15 -29.10 -4.43
CA LEU A 181 -4.18 -28.46 -3.10
C LEU A 181 -2.83 -27.83 -2.72
N ALA A 182 -1.71 -28.42 -3.16
CA ALA A 182 -0.38 -27.90 -2.86
C ALA A 182 -0.05 -26.64 -3.69
N GLU A 183 -0.57 -26.54 -4.92
CA GLU A 183 -0.34 -25.41 -5.81
C GLU A 183 -1.23 -24.20 -5.45
N ILE A 184 -2.46 -24.47 -4.96
CA ILE A 184 -3.35 -23.46 -4.36
C ILE A 184 -2.75 -22.92 -3.06
N GLU A 185 -2.27 -23.79 -2.16
CA GLU A 185 -1.59 -23.39 -0.93
C GLU A 185 -0.33 -22.58 -1.24
N TYR A 186 0.44 -22.94 -2.28
CA TYR A 186 1.69 -22.26 -2.64
C TYR A 186 1.50 -20.82 -3.13
N MET A 187 0.47 -20.53 -3.95
CA MET A 187 0.21 -19.17 -4.45
C MET A 187 -0.56 -18.27 -3.47
N GLU A 188 -1.57 -18.82 -2.78
CA GLU A 188 -2.23 -18.12 -1.66
C GLU A 188 -1.18 -17.75 -0.60
N SER A 189 -0.23 -18.66 -0.35
CA SER A 189 0.93 -18.39 0.49
C SER A 189 1.82 -17.28 -0.07
N MET A 190 2.08 -17.17 -1.37
CA MET A 190 2.98 -16.16 -1.92
C MET A 190 2.45 -14.73 -1.75
N TYR A 191 1.22 -14.45 -2.20
CA TYR A 191 0.64 -13.11 -2.06
C TYR A 191 0.32 -12.78 -0.61
N MET A 192 -0.14 -13.75 0.19
CA MET A 192 -0.31 -13.57 1.63
C MET A 192 1.03 -13.29 2.33
N LYS A 193 2.11 -13.99 1.96
CA LYS A 193 3.46 -13.71 2.46
C LYS A 193 3.94 -12.32 2.05
N LEU A 194 3.75 -11.92 0.79
CA LEU A 194 4.14 -10.59 0.31
C LEU A 194 3.38 -9.48 1.04
N THR A 195 2.06 -9.64 1.20
CA THR A 195 1.20 -8.69 1.92
C THR A 195 1.56 -8.63 3.41
N LEU A 196 1.78 -9.78 4.06
CA LEU A 196 2.24 -9.84 5.46
C LEU A 196 3.63 -9.23 5.62
N SER A 197 4.56 -9.48 4.70
CA SER A 197 5.88 -8.85 4.70
C SER A 197 5.78 -7.33 4.53
N ALA A 198 4.92 -6.84 3.64
CA ALA A 198 4.67 -5.41 3.48
C ALA A 198 4.07 -4.80 4.76
N LEU A 199 3.07 -5.45 5.37
CA LEU A 199 2.48 -5.02 6.65
C LEU A 199 3.50 -4.99 7.80
N ASN A 200 4.37 -5.99 7.88
CA ASN A 200 5.44 -6.04 8.88
C ASN A 200 6.46 -4.93 8.64
N ALA A 201 6.88 -4.69 7.40
CA ALA A 201 7.77 -3.57 7.06
C ALA A 201 7.15 -2.22 7.44
N LEU A 202 5.84 -2.02 7.20
CA LEU A 202 5.11 -0.83 7.63
C LEU A 202 5.09 -0.71 9.18
N ASN A 203 4.86 -1.82 9.89
CA ASN A 203 4.89 -1.85 11.35
C ASN A 203 6.28 -1.56 11.92
N GLU A 204 7.34 -2.07 11.32
CA GLU A 204 8.73 -1.77 11.68
C GLU A 204 9.08 -0.31 11.40
N ILE A 205 8.63 0.26 10.26
CA ILE A 205 8.79 1.68 9.96
C ILE A 205 8.03 2.54 10.97
N ARG A 206 6.86 2.09 11.42
CA ARG A 206 6.02 2.78 12.42
C ARG A 206 6.58 2.65 13.85
N GLY A 207 7.15 1.50 14.20
CA GLY A 207 7.73 1.21 15.51
C GLY A 207 9.21 1.61 15.64
N GLY A 208 9.91 1.79 14.53
CA GLY A 208 11.35 2.04 14.45
C GLY A 208 11.71 3.52 14.33
N SER A 209 11.33 4.34 15.31
CA SER A 209 12.08 5.57 15.60
C SER A 209 13.00 5.35 16.80
N SER A 210 13.95 4.43 16.65
CA SER A 210 15.11 4.32 17.55
C SER A 210 16.26 5.20 17.03
N THR A 211 16.02 6.51 17.07
CA THR A 211 17.11 7.41 17.41
C THR A 211 16.63 8.13 18.65
N ILE A 212 17.11 7.68 19.81
CA ILE A 212 17.21 8.52 20.99
C ILE A 212 17.86 9.81 20.51
N ASP A 213 17.07 10.88 20.54
CA ASP A 213 17.58 12.21 20.31
C ASP A 213 18.57 12.46 21.45
N VAL A 214 19.87 12.54 21.14
CA VAL A 214 20.94 12.84 22.12
C VAL A 214 20.75 14.23 22.74
N PHE A 215 19.70 14.97 22.35
CA PHE A 215 19.30 16.28 22.86
C PHE A 215 17.96 16.29 23.58
N SER A 216 17.54 15.23 24.28
CA SER A 216 16.30 15.28 25.09
C SER A 216 16.46 15.94 26.49
N TRP A 217 17.53 16.70 26.76
CA TRP A 217 17.73 17.40 28.04
C TRP A 217 18.26 18.83 27.91
N LEU A 218 17.73 19.61 26.97
CA LEU A 218 17.80 21.07 26.99
C LEU A 218 16.48 21.67 26.51
#